data_AF-A0A8C2IV20-F1
#
_entry.id   AF-A0A8C2IV20-F1
#
_cell.length_a   1.000
_cell.length_b   1.000
_cell.length_c   1.000
_cell.angle_alpha   90.00
_cell.angle_beta   90.00
_cell.angle_gamma   90.00
#
_symmetry.space_group_name_H-M   'P 1'
#
loop_
_entity.id
_entity.type
_entity.pdbx_description
1 polymer ?
#
loop_
_entity_poly.entity_id
_entity_poly.type
_entity_poly.pdbx_seq_one_letter_code
_entity_poly.pdbx_strand_id
1 'polypeptide(L)'
;MLLIIEALVLVSAALGQVSLAAVEGQPFTLDMALNSVDDLYYGCKEKMAKQVKTKYLKKELNNSVVFKKVWKIGKKKVSRKFKIAIYAYTYTQIKTNLNIYVKFNNETRYGKQNYTVMKYKWYSLHFLLTKALHILKKKQNRCFDTFRGTNVTFENDVLNKEVRFGSFTSSSLDRNKAEEFGTVSCFEIHTCEGANITKYSMFPDEREVLIPPYEKFNVTAIRTGTDQKHRGCQTVFVLNSTGIRSDLNCALFNQGGSAKNRQLSAGSGRHWQQEVAATKTGRQLSLKTDNRRDERRRLPPAARQINNNINL
;
A
#
# COMPACT_ATOMS: atom_id res chain seq x y z
N MET A 1 -54.13 40.19 -10.13
CA MET A 1 -53.96 38.87 -9.47
C MET A 1 -52.85 38.12 -10.21
N LEU A 2 -51.75 37.83 -9.50
CA LEU A 2 -50.66 36.87 -9.78
C LEU A 2 -49.88 37.02 -11.11
N LEU A 3 -48.68 37.61 -11.15
CA LEU A 3 -47.37 37.03 -10.75
C LEU A 3 -47.15 35.59 -11.23
N ILE A 4 -46.41 35.41 -12.33
CA ILE A 4 -45.66 34.18 -12.57
C ILE A 4 -44.22 34.58 -12.84
N ILE A 5 -43.38 34.22 -11.87
CA ILE A 5 -41.95 34.46 -11.75
C ILE A 5 -41.22 33.42 -12.61
N GLU A 6 -40.27 33.88 -13.43
CA GLU A 6 -39.29 33.01 -14.08
C GLU A 6 -38.41 32.35 -13.01
N ALA A 7 -38.57 31.05 -12.81
CA ALA A 7 -37.69 30.24 -11.97
C ALA A 7 -36.64 29.54 -12.85
N LEU A 8 -35.47 30.17 -12.94
CA LEU A 8 -34.25 29.60 -13.50
C LEU A 8 -33.75 28.50 -12.56
N VAL A 9 -34.17 27.25 -12.76
CA VAL A 9 -33.66 26.10 -12.00
C VAL A 9 -32.26 25.76 -12.52
N LEU A 10 -31.26 26.29 -11.83
CA LEU A 10 -29.87 25.84 -11.90
C LEU A 10 -29.82 24.35 -11.49
N VAL A 11 -29.68 23.46 -12.48
CA VAL A 11 -29.24 22.09 -12.24
C VAL A 11 -27.79 22.17 -11.75
N SER A 12 -27.64 22.30 -10.43
CA SER A 12 -26.38 22.18 -9.75
C SER A 12 -25.94 20.73 -9.90
N ALA A 13 -24.90 20.51 -10.69
CA ALA A 13 -24.19 19.25 -10.80
C ALA A 13 -23.54 18.92 -9.45
N ALA A 14 -24.34 18.37 -8.53
CA ALA A 14 -23.85 17.71 -7.34
C ALA A 14 -23.30 16.33 -7.73
N LEU A 15 -22.14 16.30 -8.39
CA LEU A 15 -21.23 15.14 -8.29
C LEU A 15 -20.57 15.22 -6.91
N GLY A 16 -21.42 15.04 -5.89
CA GLY A 16 -21.04 14.90 -4.50
C GLY A 16 -20.34 13.56 -4.32
N GLN A 17 -19.20 13.62 -3.65
CA GLN A 17 -18.37 12.50 -3.25
C GLN A 17 -19.24 11.36 -2.72
N VAL A 18 -19.28 10.25 -3.47
CA VAL A 18 -19.74 8.97 -2.93
C VAL A 18 -18.67 8.52 -1.93
N SER A 19 -18.78 9.04 -0.72
CA SER A 19 -18.13 8.43 0.44
C SER A 19 -18.91 7.15 0.70
N LEU A 20 -18.45 6.03 0.15
CA LEU A 20 -18.84 4.71 0.61
C LEU A 20 -18.32 4.56 2.03
N ALA A 21 -19.07 5.11 2.99
CA ALA A 21 -19.05 4.57 4.33
C ALA A 21 -19.55 3.13 4.17
N ALA A 22 -18.68 2.16 4.40
CA ALA A 22 -19.08 0.76 4.43
C ALA A 22 -20.26 0.64 5.41
N VAL A 23 -21.43 0.30 4.89
CA VAL A 23 -22.59 -0.05 5.71
C VAL A 23 -22.18 -1.26 6.54
N GLU A 24 -22.33 -1.17 7.86
CA GLU A 24 -21.99 -2.25 8.77
C GLU A 24 -22.70 -3.54 8.34
N GLY A 25 -21.93 -4.58 7.99
CA GLY A 25 -22.43 -5.87 7.54
C GLY A 25 -22.47 -6.11 6.03
N GLN A 26 -22.14 -5.13 5.17
CA GLN A 26 -22.01 -5.40 3.73
C GLN A 26 -20.63 -5.99 3.36
N PRO A 27 -20.58 -7.04 2.51
CA PRO A 27 -19.33 -7.53 1.96
C PRO A 27 -18.60 -6.45 1.16
N PHE A 28 -17.28 -6.44 1.23
CA PHE A 28 -16.46 -5.59 0.40
C PHE A 28 -16.28 -6.18 -1.01
N THR A 29 -16.36 -5.34 -2.03
CA THR A 29 -16.04 -5.74 -3.40
C THR A 29 -14.52 -5.77 -3.64
N LEU A 30 -14.03 -6.85 -4.26
CA LEU A 30 -12.70 -6.87 -4.87
C LEU A 30 -12.85 -6.50 -6.35
N ASP A 31 -12.33 -5.33 -6.74
CA ASP A 31 -12.42 -4.80 -8.10
C ASP A 31 -11.05 -4.37 -8.64
N MET A 32 -11.03 -3.64 -9.74
CA MET A 32 -9.79 -3.09 -10.33
C MET A 32 -9.31 -1.79 -9.66
N ALA A 33 -9.94 -1.37 -8.57
CA ALA A 33 -9.61 -0.21 -7.75
C ALA A 33 -9.39 1.10 -8.54
N LEU A 34 -10.35 1.49 -9.37
CA LEU A 34 -10.22 2.63 -10.30
C LEU A 34 -10.05 3.99 -9.61
N ASN A 35 -10.37 4.08 -8.31
CA ASN A 35 -10.21 5.28 -7.48
C ASN A 35 -8.90 5.31 -6.69
N SER A 36 -8.01 4.33 -6.91
CA SER A 36 -6.72 4.22 -6.26
C SER A 36 -5.74 5.32 -6.68
N VAL A 37 -4.98 5.81 -5.71
CA VAL A 37 -3.71 6.49 -5.96
C VAL A 37 -2.66 5.41 -6.21
N ASP A 38 -2.29 5.21 -7.47
CA ASP A 38 -1.44 4.11 -7.91
C ASP A 38 -0.22 4.58 -8.72
N ASP A 39 0.22 5.82 -8.52
CA ASP A 39 1.27 6.47 -9.30
C ASP A 39 2.61 5.72 -9.24
N LEU A 40 3.11 5.32 -10.41
CA LEU A 40 4.40 4.63 -10.59
C LEU A 40 5.60 5.60 -10.61
N TYR A 41 5.34 6.89 -10.78
CA TYR A 41 6.34 7.94 -10.95
C TYR A 41 7.32 7.70 -12.10
N TYR A 42 6.90 7.01 -13.17
CA TYR A 42 7.75 6.72 -14.31
C TYR A 42 8.07 8.02 -15.08
N GLY A 43 9.35 8.37 -15.15
CA GLY A 43 9.83 9.60 -15.79
C GLY A 43 9.82 10.85 -14.90
N CYS A 44 9.37 10.78 -13.64
CA CYS A 44 9.35 11.94 -12.74
C CYS A 44 9.85 11.66 -11.32
N LYS A 45 10.62 10.59 -11.10
CA LYS A 45 11.12 10.19 -9.77
C LYS A 45 11.97 11.29 -9.14
N GLU A 46 12.81 11.96 -9.91
CA GLU A 46 13.71 13.03 -9.49
C GLU A 46 12.90 14.28 -9.12
N LYS A 47 11.94 14.65 -9.97
CA LYS A 47 11.04 15.81 -9.76
C LYS A 47 10.20 15.59 -8.51
N MET A 48 9.62 14.41 -8.33
CA MET A 48 8.86 14.07 -7.12
C MET A 48 9.77 14.01 -5.88
N ALA A 49 10.98 13.44 -5.98
CA ALA A 49 11.93 13.45 -4.87
C ALA A 49 12.31 14.87 -4.42
N LYS A 50 12.44 15.81 -5.37
CA LYS A 50 12.66 17.23 -5.07
C LYS A 50 11.47 17.81 -4.30
N GLN A 51 10.23 17.64 -4.79
CA GLN A 51 9.02 18.12 -4.12
C GLN A 51 8.83 17.51 -2.72
N VAL A 52 9.12 16.23 -2.55
CA VAL A 52 9.10 15.55 -1.25
C VAL A 52 10.17 16.13 -0.31
N LYS A 53 11.35 16.49 -0.82
CA LYS A 53 12.42 17.09 -0.01
C LYS A 53 12.09 18.53 0.40
N THR A 54 11.53 19.34 -0.49
CA THR A 54 11.39 20.79 -0.29
C THR A 54 10.03 21.21 0.25
N LYS A 55 8.96 20.46 -0.04
CA LYS A 55 7.58 20.89 0.21
C LYS A 55 6.77 19.84 0.96
N TYR A 56 6.47 18.71 0.33
CA TYR A 56 5.41 17.80 0.80
C TYR A 56 5.70 17.20 2.18
N LEU A 57 6.91 16.66 2.41
CA LEU A 57 7.20 15.99 3.67
C LEU A 57 7.13 16.96 4.86
N LYS A 58 7.63 18.19 4.70
CA LYS A 58 7.55 19.21 5.76
C LYS A 58 6.09 19.55 6.06
N LYS A 59 5.26 19.74 5.03
CA LYS A 59 3.83 20.02 5.17
C LYS A 59 3.09 18.88 5.87
N GLU A 60 3.30 17.64 5.42
CA GLU A 60 2.67 16.45 5.99
C GLU A 60 3.04 16.24 7.46
N LEU A 61 4.30 16.43 7.82
CA LEU A 61 4.76 16.34 9.22
C LEU A 61 4.20 17.47 10.09
N ASN A 62 4.00 18.68 9.54
CA ASN A 62 3.40 19.77 10.31
C ASN A 62 1.90 19.58 10.53
N ASN A 63 1.21 18.93 9.59
CA ASN A 63 -0.23 18.70 9.65
C ASN A 63 -0.63 17.47 10.49
N SER A 64 0.33 16.65 10.93
CA SER A 64 0.04 15.45 11.72
C SER A 64 1.08 15.25 12.84
N VAL A 65 0.65 15.54 14.08
CA VAL A 65 1.45 15.32 15.29
C VAL A 65 1.93 13.86 15.38
N VAL A 66 1.05 12.93 15.03
CA VAL A 66 1.33 11.49 15.03
C VAL A 66 2.40 11.16 13.99
N PHE A 67 2.22 11.59 12.74
CA PHE A 67 3.21 11.31 11.69
C PHE A 67 4.56 11.94 12.00
N LYS A 68 4.57 13.17 12.56
CA LYS A 68 5.79 13.84 13.03
C LYS A 68 6.54 13.05 14.08
N LYS A 69 5.83 12.54 15.10
CA LYS A 69 6.39 11.72 16.17
C LYS A 69 6.99 10.44 15.60
N VAL A 70 6.22 9.70 14.79
CA VAL A 70 6.63 8.44 14.17
C VAL A 70 7.85 8.63 13.27
N TRP A 71 7.84 9.66 12.42
CA TRP A 71 8.96 10.00 11.55
C TRP A 71 10.24 10.33 12.34
N LYS A 72 10.12 11.02 13.48
CA LYS A 72 11.25 11.30 14.39
C LYS A 72 11.82 10.01 14.99
N ILE A 73 10.98 9.07 15.37
CA ILE A 73 11.41 7.75 15.87
C ILE A 73 12.11 6.97 14.76
N GLY A 74 11.50 6.88 13.58
CA GLY A 74 12.06 6.15 12.44
C GLY A 74 13.44 6.69 12.01
N LYS A 75 13.65 8.02 12.05
CA LYS A 75 14.97 8.64 11.81
C LYS A 75 16.07 8.14 12.75
N LYS A 76 15.72 7.76 13.99
CA LYS A 76 16.67 7.21 14.97
C LYS A 76 16.94 5.71 14.76
N LYS A 77 16.02 5.00 14.10
CA LYS A 77 16.07 3.54 13.92
C LYS A 77 16.67 3.12 12.58
N VAL A 78 16.40 3.88 11.51
CA VAL A 78 16.81 3.52 10.14
C VAL A 78 17.34 4.72 9.36
N SER A 79 18.35 4.47 8.53
CA SER A 79 18.94 5.47 7.64
C SER A 79 18.25 5.51 6.27
N ARG A 80 18.13 6.70 5.66
CA ARG A 80 17.44 6.97 4.38
C ARG A 80 15.91 7.07 4.48
N LYS A 81 15.33 8.08 3.81
CA LYS A 81 13.91 8.42 3.88
C LYS A 81 12.95 7.29 3.52
N PHE A 82 13.27 6.47 2.52
CA PHE A 82 12.38 5.36 2.12
C PHE A 82 12.30 4.26 3.18
N LYS A 83 13.37 4.03 3.97
CA LYS A 83 13.33 3.09 5.10
C LYS A 83 12.51 3.67 6.25
N ILE A 84 12.63 4.98 6.50
CA ILE A 84 11.82 5.68 7.50
C ILE A 84 10.34 5.61 7.12
N ALA A 85 10.02 5.71 5.82
CA ALA A 85 8.65 5.54 5.31
C ALA A 85 8.10 4.15 5.59
N ILE A 86 8.89 3.08 5.35
CA ILE A 86 8.51 1.70 5.75
C ILE A 86 8.24 1.65 7.26
N TYR A 87 9.20 2.10 8.07
CA TYR A 87 9.04 2.09 9.52
C TYR A 87 7.77 2.82 9.96
N ALA A 88 7.48 3.98 9.36
CA ALA A 88 6.31 4.78 9.66
C ALA A 88 5.00 4.13 9.23
N TYR A 89 4.99 3.43 8.09
CA TYR A 89 3.84 2.66 7.61
C TYR A 89 3.50 1.52 8.57
N THR A 90 4.51 0.74 8.99
CA THR A 90 4.36 -0.39 9.93
C THR A 90 4.18 0.02 11.39
N TYR A 91 4.15 1.32 11.67
CA TYR A 91 4.09 1.81 13.03
C TYR A 91 2.67 1.70 13.59
N THR A 92 2.55 0.90 14.65
CA THR A 92 1.32 0.72 15.42
C THR A 92 1.60 1.00 16.90
N GLN A 93 0.77 1.84 17.52
CA GLN A 93 0.72 1.98 18.98
C GLN A 93 -0.60 1.41 19.49
N ILE A 94 -0.54 0.19 20.03
CA ILE A 94 -1.69 -0.58 20.51
C ILE A 94 -2.56 0.22 21.47
N LYS A 95 -1.94 0.93 22.43
CA LYS A 95 -2.69 1.67 23.48
C LYS A 95 -3.44 2.91 22.98
N THR A 96 -3.06 3.46 21.84
CA THR A 96 -3.57 4.77 21.37
C THR A 96 -4.21 4.69 19.98
N ASN A 97 -4.28 3.51 19.37
CA ASN A 97 -4.75 3.27 18.01
C ASN A 97 -4.18 4.24 16.96
N LEU A 98 -2.90 4.61 17.13
CA LEU A 98 -2.23 5.59 16.28
C LEU A 98 -1.56 4.91 15.09
N ASN A 99 -2.38 4.42 14.16
CA ASN A 99 -1.93 3.62 13.03
C ASN A 99 -1.90 4.49 11.77
N ILE A 100 -0.71 4.76 11.23
CA ILE A 100 -0.55 5.57 10.03
C ILE A 100 -1.15 4.86 8.81
N TYR A 101 -0.91 3.55 8.69
CA TYR A 101 -1.37 2.77 7.53
C TYR A 101 -2.88 2.81 7.36
N VAL A 102 -3.68 2.88 8.43
CA VAL A 102 -5.16 2.94 8.35
C VAL A 102 -5.60 4.17 7.55
N LYS A 103 -5.19 5.36 7.99
CA LYS A 103 -5.55 6.62 7.32
C LYS A 103 -4.91 6.72 5.93
N PHE A 104 -3.68 6.25 5.80
CA PHE A 104 -2.95 6.29 4.55
C PHE A 104 -3.54 5.35 3.48
N ASN A 105 -3.88 4.11 3.84
CA ASN A 105 -4.46 3.13 2.92
C ASN A 105 -5.85 3.57 2.48
N ASN A 106 -6.69 4.08 3.38
CA ASN A 106 -8.00 4.60 3.01
C ASN A 106 -7.91 5.76 2.00
N GLU A 107 -7.05 6.75 2.28
CA GLU A 107 -6.80 7.86 1.34
C GLU A 107 -6.17 7.35 0.03
N THR A 108 -5.33 6.31 0.06
CA THR A 108 -4.75 5.72 -1.16
C THR A 108 -5.81 4.97 -1.96
N ARG A 109 -6.74 4.27 -1.31
CA ARG A 109 -7.80 3.47 -1.95
C ARG A 109 -8.80 4.32 -2.74
N TYR A 110 -9.13 5.50 -2.23
CA TYR A 110 -10.20 6.34 -2.78
C TYR A 110 -9.74 7.74 -3.21
N GLY A 111 -8.46 8.07 -3.03
CA GLY A 111 -7.97 9.44 -3.15
C GLY A 111 -7.55 9.89 -4.54
N LYS A 112 -7.80 9.13 -5.61
CA LYS A 112 -7.37 9.50 -6.99
C LYS A 112 -7.79 10.91 -7.39
N GLN A 113 -9.06 11.28 -7.16
CA GLN A 113 -9.54 12.62 -7.48
C GLN A 113 -8.80 13.69 -6.65
N ASN A 114 -8.60 13.46 -5.36
CA ASN A 114 -7.84 14.39 -4.51
C ASN A 114 -6.38 14.48 -4.94
N TYR A 115 -5.80 13.39 -5.43
CA TYR A 115 -4.42 13.35 -5.94
C TYR A 115 -4.26 14.21 -7.19
N THR A 116 -5.20 14.11 -8.14
CA THR A 116 -5.14 14.89 -9.38
C THR A 116 -5.39 16.37 -9.14
N VAL A 117 -6.22 16.76 -8.19
CA VAL A 117 -6.47 18.19 -7.87
C VAL A 117 -5.57 18.75 -6.77
N MET A 118 -4.43 18.11 -6.51
CA MET A 118 -3.43 18.55 -5.53
C MET A 118 -3.92 18.65 -4.07
N LYS A 119 -5.00 17.95 -3.71
CA LYS A 119 -5.62 17.88 -2.37
C LYS A 119 -5.29 16.62 -1.57
N TYR A 120 -4.65 15.61 -2.16
CA TYR A 120 -4.23 14.39 -1.46
C TYR A 120 -3.25 14.70 -0.31
N LYS A 121 -3.38 13.96 0.79
CA LYS A 121 -2.68 14.30 2.05
C LYS A 121 -1.33 13.59 2.23
N TRP A 122 -1.03 12.55 1.44
CA TRP A 122 0.08 11.64 1.70
C TRP A 122 1.08 11.50 0.53
N TYR A 123 1.35 12.59 -0.18
CA TYR A 123 2.26 12.60 -1.34
C TYR A 123 3.64 12.00 -1.04
N SER A 124 4.21 12.34 0.11
CA SER A 124 5.56 11.93 0.50
C SER A 124 5.59 10.48 0.92
N LEU A 125 4.63 10.05 1.75
CA LEU A 125 4.56 8.66 2.20
C LEU A 125 4.32 7.72 1.01
N HIS A 126 3.37 8.04 0.14
CA HIS A 126 3.09 7.28 -1.09
C HIS A 126 4.36 7.15 -1.96
N PHE A 127 4.96 8.28 -2.35
CA PHE A 127 6.17 8.27 -3.18
C PHE A 127 7.33 7.48 -2.55
N LEU A 128 7.56 7.66 -1.25
CA LEU A 128 8.68 7.00 -0.57
C LEU A 128 8.47 5.49 -0.42
N LEU A 129 7.23 5.03 -0.21
CA LEU A 129 6.89 3.60 -0.19
C LEU A 129 7.00 2.99 -1.59
N THR A 130 6.45 3.63 -2.64
CA THR A 130 6.64 3.19 -4.03
C THR A 130 8.13 3.10 -4.38
N LYS A 131 8.91 4.11 -4.00
CA LYS A 131 10.38 4.09 -4.19
C LYS A 131 11.05 2.97 -3.39
N ALA A 132 10.58 2.70 -2.17
CA ALA A 132 11.10 1.62 -1.34
C ALA A 132 10.90 0.26 -2.01
N LEU A 133 9.68 -0.02 -2.47
CA LEU A 133 9.34 -1.26 -3.16
C LEU A 133 10.17 -1.45 -4.41
N HIS A 134 10.31 -0.43 -5.27
CA HIS A 134 11.19 -0.53 -6.45
C HIS A 134 12.65 -0.87 -6.11
N ILE A 135 13.21 -0.28 -5.04
CA ILE A 135 14.59 -0.57 -4.61
C ILE A 135 14.70 -2.01 -4.08
N LEU A 136 13.75 -2.42 -3.23
CA LEU A 136 13.78 -3.73 -2.59
C LEU A 136 13.50 -4.85 -3.59
N LYS A 137 12.54 -4.66 -4.51
CA LYS A 137 12.22 -5.61 -5.56
C LYS A 137 13.43 -5.87 -6.46
N LYS A 138 14.15 -4.83 -6.89
CA LYS A 138 15.41 -4.98 -7.65
C LYS A 138 16.46 -5.78 -6.88
N LYS A 139 16.54 -5.61 -5.56
CA LYS A 139 17.51 -6.31 -4.71
C LYS A 139 17.11 -7.76 -4.44
N GLN A 140 15.82 -8.01 -4.23
CA GLN A 140 15.30 -9.32 -3.82
C GLN A 140 15.04 -10.23 -5.03
N ASN A 141 14.71 -9.64 -6.18
CA ASN A 141 14.61 -10.26 -7.50
C ASN A 141 13.83 -11.60 -7.53
N ARG A 142 12.72 -11.68 -6.80
CA ARG A 142 11.85 -12.87 -6.73
C ARG A 142 10.40 -12.49 -6.43
N CYS A 143 9.48 -13.41 -6.70
CA CYS A 143 8.11 -13.33 -6.22
C CYS A 143 8.01 -13.96 -4.80
N PHE A 144 6.91 -13.72 -4.11
CA PHE A 144 6.66 -14.21 -2.76
C PHE A 144 5.26 -14.83 -2.69
N ASP A 145 5.18 -15.99 -2.04
CA ASP A 145 3.92 -16.52 -1.53
C ASP A 145 3.70 -15.97 -0.12
N THR A 146 2.55 -15.35 0.07
CA THR A 146 2.25 -14.56 1.28
C THR A 146 0.80 -14.75 1.70
N PHE A 147 0.52 -14.38 2.95
CA PHE A 147 -0.78 -14.55 3.58
C PHE A 147 -1.29 -13.22 4.14
N ARG A 148 -2.59 -12.97 4.05
CA ARG A 148 -3.25 -11.83 4.70
C ARG A 148 -4.58 -12.29 5.30
N GLY A 149 -4.79 -12.03 6.58
CA GLY A 149 -6.06 -12.26 7.26
C GLY A 149 -6.79 -10.95 7.53
N THR A 150 -8.12 -10.97 7.44
CA THR A 150 -9.00 -9.82 7.73
C THR A 150 -10.24 -10.27 8.51
N ASN A 151 -10.86 -9.33 9.23
CA ASN A 151 -12.15 -9.54 9.90
C ASN A 151 -13.34 -9.04 9.09
N VAL A 152 -13.16 -8.85 7.78
CA VAL A 152 -14.22 -8.37 6.89
C VAL A 152 -14.55 -9.43 5.85
N THR A 153 -15.80 -9.46 5.43
CA THR A 153 -16.28 -10.34 4.35
C THR A 153 -16.05 -9.65 3.01
N PHE A 154 -15.74 -10.42 1.97
CA PHE A 154 -15.72 -9.95 0.59
C PHE A 154 -16.75 -10.67 -0.25
N GLU A 155 -17.16 -10.05 -1.34
CA GLU A 155 -18.01 -10.68 -2.34
C GLU A 155 -17.28 -11.86 -2.98
N ASN A 156 -17.99 -13.00 -3.13
CA ASN A 156 -17.42 -14.23 -3.67
C ASN A 156 -17.56 -14.32 -5.20
N ASP A 157 -18.17 -13.34 -5.86
CA ASP A 157 -18.39 -13.33 -7.31
C ASP A 157 -17.14 -12.91 -8.09
N VAL A 158 -15.93 -13.12 -7.56
CA VAL A 158 -14.68 -12.63 -8.12
C VAL A 158 -13.76 -13.72 -8.68
N LEU A 159 -14.19 -14.98 -8.66
CA LEU A 159 -13.45 -16.09 -9.25
C LEU A 159 -13.19 -15.84 -10.75
N ASN A 160 -11.94 -16.07 -11.18
CA ASN A 160 -11.44 -15.81 -12.54
C ASN A 160 -11.52 -14.34 -12.99
N LYS A 161 -11.71 -13.39 -12.06
CA LYS A 161 -11.64 -11.95 -12.36
C LYS A 161 -10.26 -11.40 -11.98
N GLU A 162 -9.80 -10.40 -12.75
CA GLU A 162 -8.67 -9.57 -12.34
C GLU A 162 -9.12 -8.56 -11.27
N VAL A 163 -8.34 -8.46 -10.20
CA VAL A 163 -8.55 -7.54 -9.09
C VAL A 163 -7.26 -6.82 -8.72
N ARG A 164 -7.40 -5.69 -8.02
CA ARG A 164 -6.31 -4.93 -7.41
C ARG A 164 -6.71 -4.55 -6.00
N PHE A 165 -5.76 -4.58 -5.07
CA PHE A 165 -6.05 -4.13 -3.71
C PHE A 165 -6.29 -2.62 -3.61
N GLY A 166 -5.82 -1.80 -4.56
CA GLY A 166 -6.08 -0.37 -4.58
C GLY A 166 -5.38 0.48 -3.50
N SER A 167 -4.67 -0.15 -2.57
CA SER A 167 -3.82 0.53 -1.61
C SER A 167 -2.57 -0.32 -1.33
N PHE A 168 -1.62 0.23 -0.57
CA PHE A 168 -0.51 -0.57 -0.08
C PHE A 168 -1.03 -1.66 0.83
N THR A 169 -0.74 -2.92 0.51
CA THR A 169 -1.33 -4.06 1.18
C THR A 169 -0.27 -4.85 1.93
N SER A 170 -0.40 -4.91 3.25
CA SER A 170 0.44 -5.76 4.10
C SER A 170 0.01 -7.21 3.99
N SER A 171 0.99 -8.08 3.79
CA SER A 171 0.87 -9.54 3.84
C SER A 171 2.06 -10.08 4.64
N SER A 172 2.00 -11.35 5.05
CA SER A 172 3.07 -12.00 5.81
C SER A 172 3.59 -13.23 5.08
N LEU A 173 4.89 -13.50 5.25
CA LEU A 173 5.48 -14.81 4.89
C LEU A 173 5.11 -15.92 5.88
N ASP A 174 4.42 -15.57 6.97
CA ASP A 174 3.98 -16.48 8.01
C ASP A 174 2.45 -16.42 8.10
N ARG A 175 1.80 -17.53 7.76
CA ARG A 175 0.35 -17.65 7.80
C ARG A 175 -0.21 -17.37 9.18
N ASN A 176 0.41 -17.89 10.24
CA ASN A 176 -0.09 -17.70 11.60
C ASN A 176 -0.06 -16.21 11.98
N LYS A 177 0.98 -15.48 11.52
CA LYS A 177 1.05 -14.02 11.71
C LYS A 177 0.00 -13.27 10.93
N ALA A 178 -0.36 -13.73 9.74
CA ALA A 178 -1.44 -13.14 8.95
C ALA A 178 -2.81 -13.35 9.60
N GLU A 179 -3.07 -14.53 10.15
CA GLU A 179 -4.33 -14.90 10.81
C GLU A 179 -4.56 -14.13 12.13
N GLU A 180 -3.50 -13.64 12.79
CA GLU A 180 -3.62 -12.71 13.94
C GLU A 180 -4.36 -11.40 13.59
N PHE A 181 -4.42 -11.03 12.30
CA PHE A 181 -5.16 -9.84 11.83
C PHE A 181 -6.61 -10.12 11.47
N GLY A 182 -7.00 -11.40 11.41
CA GLY A 182 -8.38 -11.82 11.23
C GLY A 182 -8.51 -13.11 10.45
N THR A 183 -9.66 -13.75 10.64
CA THR A 183 -9.95 -15.07 10.07
C THR A 183 -11.34 -15.12 9.41
N VAL A 184 -11.95 -13.97 9.13
CA VAL A 184 -13.20 -13.94 8.34
C VAL A 184 -12.85 -14.19 6.87
N SER A 185 -12.03 -13.31 6.30
CA SER A 185 -11.50 -13.51 4.94
C SER A 185 -9.98 -13.56 4.96
N CYS A 186 -9.43 -14.58 4.33
CA CYS A 186 -8.00 -14.77 4.21
C CYS A 186 -7.59 -14.79 2.73
N PHE A 187 -6.36 -14.38 2.48
CA PHE A 187 -5.78 -14.34 1.14
C PHE A 187 -4.48 -15.14 1.13
N GLU A 188 -4.38 -16.05 0.17
CA GLU A 188 -3.13 -16.68 -0.25
C GLU A 188 -2.68 -15.96 -1.52
N ILE A 189 -1.58 -15.21 -1.43
CA ILE A 189 -1.19 -14.25 -2.47
C ILE A 189 0.19 -14.61 -3.00
N HIS A 190 0.26 -14.96 -4.28
CA HIS A 190 1.49 -15.00 -5.04
C HIS A 190 1.75 -13.61 -5.66
N THR A 191 2.61 -12.82 -5.03
CA THR A 191 2.95 -11.44 -5.44
C THR A 191 4.32 -11.37 -6.09
N CYS A 192 4.39 -10.69 -7.23
CA CYS A 192 5.62 -10.42 -7.96
C CYS A 192 6.05 -8.96 -7.89
N GLU A 193 5.22 -8.01 -7.45
CA GLU A 193 5.63 -6.62 -7.22
C GLU A 193 5.82 -6.28 -5.73
N GLY A 194 5.35 -7.15 -4.84
CA GLY A 194 5.58 -7.07 -3.41
C GLY A 194 7.06 -7.23 -3.04
N ALA A 195 7.45 -6.62 -1.93
CA ALA A 195 8.79 -6.74 -1.39
C ALA A 195 8.77 -7.05 0.11
N ASN A 196 9.68 -7.92 0.55
CA ASN A 196 9.88 -8.19 1.97
C ASN A 196 10.47 -6.95 2.65
N ILE A 197 9.73 -6.39 3.61
CA ILE A 197 10.10 -5.18 4.35
C ILE A 197 10.48 -5.44 5.81
N THR A 198 10.50 -6.71 6.24
CA THR A 198 10.84 -7.19 7.60
C THR A 198 11.99 -6.42 8.25
N LYS A 199 13.09 -6.22 7.51
CA LYS A 199 14.31 -5.56 8.00
C LYS A 199 14.11 -4.10 8.44
N TYR A 200 13.08 -3.43 7.94
CA TYR A 200 12.84 -1.99 8.17
C TYR A 200 11.49 -1.72 8.85
N SER A 201 10.72 -2.77 9.13
CA SER A 201 9.46 -2.69 9.87
C SER A 201 9.70 -2.41 11.35
N MET A 202 8.70 -1.82 12.01
CA MET A 202 8.62 -1.74 13.47
C MET A 202 8.43 -3.12 14.10
N PHE A 203 7.81 -4.07 13.39
CA PHE A 203 7.54 -5.42 13.86
C PHE A 203 8.16 -6.46 12.92
N PRO A 204 9.47 -6.73 13.03
CA PRO A 204 10.13 -7.73 12.19
C PRO A 204 9.49 -9.13 12.29
N ASP A 205 8.91 -9.47 13.44
CA ASP A 205 8.29 -10.77 13.67
C ASP A 205 7.01 -11.00 12.84
N GLU A 206 6.43 -9.95 12.26
CA GLU A 206 5.30 -10.06 11.32
C GLU A 206 5.74 -10.57 9.95
N ARG A 207 7.06 -10.62 9.67
CA ARG A 207 7.64 -11.11 8.41
C ARG A 207 6.99 -10.50 7.16
N GLU A 208 6.74 -9.20 7.24
CA GLU A 208 5.86 -8.49 6.31
C GLU A 208 6.44 -8.40 4.89
N VAL A 209 5.58 -8.70 3.91
CA VAL A 209 5.72 -8.35 2.50
C VAL A 209 4.69 -7.29 2.18
N LEU A 210 5.17 -6.14 1.71
CA LEU A 210 4.33 -5.02 1.34
C LEU A 210 4.09 -5.04 -0.16
N ILE A 211 2.82 -5.07 -0.55
CA ILE A 211 2.34 -5.14 -1.93
C ILE A 211 1.92 -3.73 -2.40
N PRO A 212 2.37 -3.25 -3.58
CA PRO A 212 1.98 -1.95 -4.10
C PRO A 212 0.53 -1.90 -4.60
N PRO A 213 -0.10 -0.70 -4.66
CA PRO A 213 -1.49 -0.55 -5.12
C PRO A 213 -1.73 -0.88 -6.61
N TYR A 214 -0.67 -0.96 -7.42
CA TYR A 214 -0.72 -1.14 -8.87
C TYR A 214 -0.58 -2.61 -9.33
N GLU A 215 -0.32 -3.54 -8.42
CA GLU A 215 -0.22 -4.96 -8.79
C GLU A 215 -1.62 -5.54 -9.05
N LYS A 216 -1.77 -6.24 -10.17
CA LYS A 216 -2.97 -6.97 -10.56
C LYS A 216 -2.85 -8.43 -10.16
N PHE A 217 -3.98 -9.01 -9.79
CA PHE A 217 -4.08 -10.42 -9.45
C PHE A 217 -5.29 -11.04 -10.14
N ASN A 218 -5.14 -12.28 -10.62
CA ASN A 218 -6.29 -13.12 -10.94
C ASN A 218 -6.70 -13.91 -9.69
N VAL A 219 -7.99 -13.95 -9.39
CA VAL A 219 -8.53 -14.83 -8.34
C VAL A 219 -8.70 -16.23 -8.91
N THR A 220 -7.82 -17.15 -8.52
CA THR A 220 -7.75 -18.49 -9.10
C THR A 220 -8.55 -19.54 -8.33
N ALA A 221 -8.85 -19.27 -7.06
CA ALA A 221 -9.73 -20.10 -6.25
C ALA A 221 -10.37 -19.28 -5.12
N ILE A 222 -11.58 -19.70 -4.73
CA ILE A 222 -12.27 -19.24 -3.54
C ILE A 222 -12.69 -20.50 -2.78
N ARG A 223 -12.24 -20.63 -1.54
CA ARG A 223 -12.53 -21.79 -0.68
C ARG A 223 -13.35 -21.32 0.51
N THR A 224 -14.50 -21.94 0.75
CA THR A 224 -15.39 -21.66 1.86
C THR A 224 -15.59 -22.93 2.69
N GLY A 225 -15.71 -22.81 4.01
CA GLY A 225 -16.15 -23.92 4.88
C GLY A 225 -15.21 -24.29 6.03
N THR A 226 -15.66 -25.25 6.83
CA THR A 226 -15.03 -25.74 8.07
C THR A 226 -14.07 -26.92 7.85
N ASP A 227 -13.68 -27.21 6.60
CA ASP A 227 -12.73 -28.28 6.33
C ASP A 227 -11.45 -28.05 7.14
N GLN A 228 -11.02 -29.07 7.89
CA GLN A 228 -9.89 -29.03 8.82
C GLN A 228 -8.56 -28.57 8.18
N LYS A 229 -8.51 -28.48 6.84
CA LYS A 229 -7.41 -27.89 6.07
C LYS A 229 -7.35 -26.35 6.13
N HIS A 230 -8.38 -25.66 6.61
CA HIS A 230 -8.50 -24.19 6.55
C HIS A 230 -8.06 -23.42 7.80
N ARG A 231 -7.58 -24.11 8.86
CA ARG A 231 -6.92 -23.56 10.06
C ARG A 231 -7.53 -22.26 10.67
N GLY A 232 -8.83 -22.02 10.47
CA GLY A 232 -9.57 -20.94 11.13
C GLY A 232 -10.16 -19.87 10.22
N CYS A 233 -9.81 -19.79 8.93
CA CYS A 233 -10.39 -18.81 7.99
C CYS A 233 -11.78 -19.24 7.47
N GLN A 234 -12.78 -18.36 7.47
CA GLN A 234 -14.12 -18.68 6.93
C GLN A 234 -14.13 -18.77 5.40
N THR A 235 -13.47 -17.80 4.74
CA THR A 235 -13.26 -17.77 3.29
C THR A 235 -11.78 -17.55 2.97
N VAL A 236 -11.24 -18.29 2.00
CA VAL A 236 -9.87 -18.12 1.50
C VAL A 236 -9.90 -17.80 0.00
N PHE A 237 -9.35 -16.64 -0.36
CA PHE A 237 -9.13 -16.21 -1.74
C PHE A 237 -7.69 -16.51 -2.16
N VAL A 238 -7.49 -17.16 -3.31
CA VAL A 238 -6.15 -17.47 -3.86
C VAL A 238 -5.87 -16.56 -5.05
N LEU A 239 -4.86 -15.70 -4.91
CA LEU A 239 -4.54 -14.62 -5.85
C LEU A 239 -3.17 -14.87 -6.49
N ASN A 240 -3.11 -14.87 -7.83
CA ASN A 240 -1.87 -14.95 -8.58
C ASN A 240 -1.59 -13.65 -9.33
N SER A 241 -0.39 -13.10 -9.15
CA SER A 241 0.05 -11.89 -9.86
C SER A 241 -0.06 -12.06 -11.37
N THR A 242 -0.71 -11.09 -12.03
CA THR A 242 -0.85 -11.01 -13.50
C THR A 242 -0.15 -9.78 -14.09
N GLY A 243 0.73 -9.15 -13.31
CA GLY A 243 1.48 -7.96 -13.70
C GLY A 243 0.94 -6.67 -13.07
N ILE A 244 1.13 -5.55 -13.76
CA ILE A 244 0.83 -4.22 -13.22
C ILE A 244 -0.20 -3.48 -14.04
N ARG A 245 -0.97 -2.61 -13.37
CA ARG A 245 -1.76 -1.55 -13.99
C ARG A 245 -1.76 -0.35 -13.08
N SER A 246 -1.55 0.82 -13.67
CA SER A 246 -1.60 2.10 -12.97
C SER A 246 -2.38 3.09 -13.83
N ASP A 247 -3.37 3.74 -13.24
CA ASP A 247 -4.17 4.77 -13.91
C ASP A 247 -3.62 6.18 -13.67
N LEU A 248 -2.55 6.31 -12.87
CA LEU A 248 -1.81 7.55 -12.64
C LEU A 248 -0.35 7.37 -13.03
N ASN A 249 0.20 8.28 -13.82
CA ASN A 249 1.65 8.39 -13.96
C ASN A 249 2.07 9.84 -13.97
N CYS A 250 2.83 10.26 -12.95
CA CYS A 250 3.34 11.61 -12.84
C CYS A 250 2.24 12.68 -12.91
N ALA A 251 1.05 12.38 -12.39
CA ALA A 251 -0.15 13.21 -12.61
C ALA A 251 0.02 14.65 -12.09
N LEU A 252 0.80 14.84 -11.04
CA LEU A 252 1.14 16.15 -10.47
C LEU A 252 1.96 17.05 -11.40
N PHE A 253 2.52 16.50 -12.47
CA PHE A 253 3.43 17.20 -13.37
C PHE A 253 2.92 17.28 -14.80
N ASN A 254 1.80 16.60 -15.10
CA ASN A 254 1.25 16.49 -16.45
C ASN A 254 0.07 17.44 -16.71
N GLN A 255 -0.31 18.30 -15.76
CA GLN A 255 -1.43 19.25 -15.91
C GLN A 255 -1.10 20.48 -16.79
N GLY A 256 -0.30 20.28 -17.83
CA GLY A 256 0.05 21.30 -18.82
C GLY A 256 0.22 20.76 -20.24
N GLY A 257 -0.17 19.51 -20.53
CA GLY A 257 -0.13 18.95 -21.88
C GLY A 257 -1.34 18.05 -22.11
N SER A 258 -2.09 18.30 -23.18
CA SER A 258 -3.23 17.48 -23.60
C SER A 258 -2.90 15.99 -23.54
N ALA A 259 -3.80 15.23 -22.94
CA ALA A 259 -3.73 13.78 -22.83
C ALA A 259 -3.66 13.16 -24.23
N LYS A 260 -2.45 12.83 -24.70
CA LYS A 260 -2.30 11.78 -25.71
C LYS A 260 -2.37 10.46 -24.98
N ASN A 261 -3.49 9.75 -25.15
CA ASN A 261 -3.64 8.35 -24.78
C ASN A 261 -2.43 7.56 -25.28
N ARG A 262 -1.52 7.22 -24.38
CA ARG A 262 -0.54 6.16 -24.61
C ARG A 262 -1.02 4.98 -23.79
N GLN A 263 -1.87 4.16 -24.42
CA GLN A 263 -2.08 2.78 -24.01
C GLN A 263 -0.70 2.13 -24.09
N LEU A 264 -0.07 1.90 -22.93
CA LEU A 264 1.13 1.06 -22.86
C LEU A 264 0.65 -0.38 -23.07
N SER A 265 0.67 -0.82 -24.32
CA SER A 265 0.56 -2.23 -24.66
C SER A 265 1.77 -2.97 -24.08
N ALA A 266 1.49 -4.09 -23.42
CA ALA A 266 2.48 -5.00 -22.91
C ALA A 266 3.35 -5.53 -24.07
N GLY A 267 4.63 -5.12 -24.09
CA GLY A 267 5.54 -5.54 -25.15
C GLY A 267 6.90 -4.86 -25.09
N SER A 268 7.71 -5.11 -24.06
CA SER A 268 9.17 -4.93 -24.13
C SER A 268 9.88 -5.46 -22.87
N GLY A 269 9.84 -6.78 -22.67
CA GLY A 269 10.72 -7.48 -21.71
C GLY A 269 12.20 -7.55 -22.12
N ARG A 270 12.67 -6.76 -23.10
CA ARG A 270 14.04 -6.88 -23.67
C ARG A 270 14.77 -5.55 -23.87
N HIS A 271 14.47 -4.52 -23.07
CA HIS A 271 15.20 -3.25 -23.11
C HIS A 271 15.70 -2.78 -21.73
N TRP A 272 16.15 -3.74 -20.90
CA TRP A 272 16.63 -3.48 -19.53
C TRP A 272 18.04 -4.04 -19.24
N GLN A 273 18.91 -4.20 -20.24
CA GLN A 273 20.26 -4.77 -20.02
C GLN A 273 21.47 -3.93 -20.45
N GLN A 274 21.32 -2.69 -20.89
CA GLN A 274 22.50 -1.90 -21.29
C GLN A 274 22.55 -0.56 -20.59
N GLU A 275 22.89 -0.60 -19.31
CA GLU A 275 23.60 0.48 -18.63
C GLU A 275 24.02 -0.04 -17.26
N VAL A 276 25.28 -0.46 -17.16
CA VAL A 276 26.24 -0.35 -16.03
C VAL A 276 27.27 -1.47 -16.20
N ALA A 277 28.12 -1.31 -17.22
CA ALA A 277 29.41 -1.99 -17.30
C ALA A 277 30.50 -0.91 -17.32
N ALA A 278 30.57 -0.10 -16.27
CA ALA A 278 31.70 0.80 -16.03
C ALA A 278 31.61 1.43 -14.64
N THR A 279 32.10 0.73 -13.60
CA THR A 279 33.09 1.29 -12.64
C THR A 279 33.42 0.31 -11.51
N LYS A 280 34.59 -0.32 -11.66
CA LYS A 280 35.70 -0.37 -10.69
C LYS A 280 35.50 -1.00 -9.30
N THR A 281 36.06 -2.21 -9.19
CA THR A 281 37.21 -2.60 -8.32
C THR A 281 37.22 -2.20 -6.84
N GLY A 282 37.16 -3.23 -5.99
CA GLY A 282 38.17 -3.49 -4.94
C GLY A 282 38.09 -2.69 -3.64
N ARG A 283 37.60 -3.34 -2.57
CA ARG A 283 38.39 -3.61 -1.35
C ARG A 283 37.59 -4.44 -0.35
N GLN A 284 38.21 -5.54 0.04
CA GLN A 284 37.81 -6.44 1.12
C GLN A 284 38.22 -5.77 2.45
N LEU A 285 37.28 -5.58 3.36
CA LEU A 285 37.57 -5.18 4.74
C LEU A 285 36.83 -6.12 5.69
N SER A 286 37.64 -6.85 6.43
CA SER A 286 37.31 -7.73 7.55
C SER A 286 36.97 -6.92 8.81
N LEU A 287 36.52 -7.64 9.85
CA LEU A 287 36.35 -7.27 11.26
C LEU A 287 34.97 -6.66 11.59
N LYS A 288 34.27 -7.02 12.67
CA LYS A 288 34.53 -7.85 13.86
C LYS A 288 33.16 -8.23 14.44
N THR A 289 33.04 -9.40 15.04
CA THR A 289 31.92 -9.79 15.91
C THR A 289 31.93 -8.92 17.18
N ASP A 290 30.85 -8.18 17.46
CA ASP A 290 30.60 -7.59 18.78
C ASP A 290 29.35 -8.24 19.37
N ASN A 291 29.55 -8.81 20.55
CA ASN A 291 28.65 -9.66 21.30
C ASN A 291 28.05 -8.77 22.40
N ARG A 292 26.81 -8.29 22.23
CA ARG A 292 26.08 -7.61 23.30
C ARG A 292 24.73 -8.23 23.56
N ARG A 293 24.60 -8.67 24.82
CA ARG A 293 23.43 -9.26 25.46
C ARG A 293 22.21 -8.39 25.24
N ASP A 294 21.16 -9.05 24.81
CA ASP A 294 19.86 -8.49 24.46
C ASP A 294 18.87 -8.86 25.59
N GLU A 295 18.66 -7.96 26.54
CA GLU A 295 17.58 -8.10 27.53
C GLU A 295 16.25 -7.70 26.89
N ARG A 296 15.69 -8.61 26.07
CA ARG A 296 14.29 -8.55 25.65
C ARG A 296 13.41 -9.18 26.72
N ARG A 297 12.77 -8.33 27.54
CA ARG A 297 11.56 -8.74 28.26
C ARG A 297 10.48 -9.07 27.23
N ARG A 298 10.09 -10.34 27.20
CA ARG A 298 8.93 -10.85 26.47
C ARG A 298 7.68 -10.14 26.98
N LEU A 299 6.89 -9.57 26.07
CA LEU A 299 5.51 -9.18 26.36
C LEU A 299 4.59 -10.19 25.66
N PRO A 300 3.56 -10.71 26.35
CA PRO A 300 2.69 -11.74 25.80
C PRO A 300 1.75 -11.21 24.71
N PRO A 301 1.31 -12.07 23.76
CA PRO A 301 0.42 -11.70 22.67
C PRO A 301 -1.04 -11.74 23.14
N ALA A 302 -1.53 -10.63 23.69
CA ALA A 302 -2.97 -10.43 23.91
C ALA A 302 -3.28 -8.92 23.98
N ALA A 303 -3.59 -8.32 22.82
CA ALA A 303 -4.37 -7.07 22.65
C ALA A 303 -4.27 -6.51 21.20
N ARG A 304 -4.52 -7.34 20.17
CA ARG A 304 -4.68 -6.85 18.78
C ARG A 304 -6.14 -6.67 18.36
N GLN A 305 -7.09 -7.00 19.22
CA GLN A 305 -8.54 -6.89 18.95
C GLN A 305 -9.13 -5.58 19.45
N ILE A 306 -8.81 -4.44 18.84
CA ILE A 306 -9.73 -3.28 18.90
C ILE A 306 -9.68 -2.55 17.56
N ASN A 307 -10.79 -2.66 16.80
CA ASN A 307 -11.19 -1.91 15.60
C ASN A 307 -10.50 -2.23 14.26
N ASN A 308 -10.90 -3.37 13.69
CA ASN A 308 -10.76 -3.69 12.26
C ASN A 308 -11.96 -3.28 11.40
N ASN A 309 -12.98 -2.58 11.95
CA ASN A 309 -14.24 -2.29 11.26
C ASN A 309 -14.16 -1.29 10.09
N ILE A 310 -12.97 -0.86 9.65
CA ILE A 310 -12.80 0.01 8.46
C ILE A 310 -11.56 -0.36 7.61
N ASN A 311 -10.98 -1.56 7.73
CA ASN A 311 -9.63 -1.81 7.18
C ASN A 311 -9.57 -2.90 6.10
N LEU A 312 -9.47 -2.45 4.84
CA LEU A 312 -8.96 -3.20 3.69
C LEU A 312 -7.56 -2.78 3.30
#